data_AF-A0A537X6S6-F1
#
_entry.id   AF-A0A537X6S6-F1
#
_cell.length_a   1.000
_cell.length_b   1.000
_cell.length_c   1.000
_cell.angle_alpha   90.00
_cell.angle_beta   90.00
_cell.angle_gamma   90.00
#
_symmetry.space_group_name_H-M   'P 1'
#
loop_
_entity.id
_entity.type
_entity.pdbx_description
1 polymer ?
#
loop_
_entity_poly.entity_id
_entity_poly.type
_entity_poly.pdbx_seq_one_letter_code
_entity_poly.pdbx_strand_id
1 'polypeptide(L)'
;MRGFRVASGAERAGLGMLGSFSVTIGASRAINYVRERRRNAPRTRSWARVAYHFPGQEKVRIHHFVPGIGLTLLTGAAAILKRQDGHQFWLGVPFGTGAGLTLDEIAVLTELDNPYWESEKLAAAQAATAALGALALAAGFYRRGIREAHDHRQGRHRTNPLD
;
A
#
# COMPACT_ATOMS: atom_id res chain seq x y z
N MET A 1 -4.35 -20.77 1.90
CA MET A 1 -3.12 -20.03 1.50
C MET A 1 -2.08 -20.92 0.76
N ARG A 2 -2.48 -21.81 -0.15
CA ARG A 2 -1.51 -22.63 -0.93
C ARG A 2 -0.96 -21.87 -2.14
N GLY A 3 -1.86 -21.26 -2.94
CA GLY A 3 -1.45 -20.45 -4.09
C GLY A 3 -0.55 -19.25 -3.80
N PHE A 4 -0.62 -18.64 -2.60
CA PHE A 4 0.32 -17.59 -2.18
C PHE A 4 1.74 -18.13 -1.92
N ARG A 5 1.85 -19.37 -1.41
CA ARG A 5 3.15 -20.00 -1.15
C ARG A 5 3.86 -20.43 -2.44
N VAL A 6 3.09 -20.85 -3.43
CA VAL A 6 3.58 -21.25 -4.77
C VAL A 6 3.86 -20.04 -5.67
N ALA A 7 3.28 -18.88 -5.37
CA ALA A 7 3.55 -17.65 -6.11
C ALA A 7 5.03 -17.26 -6.04
N SER A 8 5.54 -16.67 -7.13
CA SER A 8 6.92 -16.20 -7.18
C SER A 8 7.14 -15.06 -6.19
N GLY A 9 8.40 -14.85 -5.82
CA GLY A 9 8.77 -13.79 -4.90
C GLY A 9 8.37 -12.40 -5.35
N ALA A 10 8.51 -12.12 -6.64
CA ALA A 10 8.13 -10.86 -7.26
C ALA A 10 6.60 -10.63 -7.19
N GLU A 11 5.78 -11.65 -7.42
CA GLU A 11 4.32 -11.51 -7.32
C GLU A 11 3.88 -11.23 -5.89
N ARG A 12 4.51 -11.87 -4.90
CA ARG A 12 4.25 -11.59 -3.48
C ARG A 12 4.68 -10.17 -3.10
N ALA A 13 5.85 -9.73 -3.55
CA ALA A 13 6.31 -8.35 -3.35
C ALA A 13 5.33 -7.35 -3.99
N GLY A 14 4.92 -7.62 -5.22
CA GLY A 14 3.98 -6.80 -5.97
C GLY A 14 2.63 -6.67 -5.27
N LEU A 15 2.10 -7.76 -4.69
CA LEU A 15 0.86 -7.70 -3.92
C LEU A 15 0.99 -6.80 -2.69
N GLY A 16 2.07 -6.97 -1.92
CA GLY A 16 2.34 -6.14 -0.73
C GLY A 16 2.51 -4.67 -1.09
N MET A 17 3.29 -4.39 -2.13
CA MET A 17 3.57 -3.05 -2.64
C MET A 17 2.34 -2.33 -3.16
N LEU A 18 1.59 -2.95 -4.07
CA LEU A 18 0.42 -2.32 -4.69
C LEU A 18 -0.71 -2.12 -3.66
N GLY A 19 -0.89 -3.09 -2.77
CA GLY A 19 -1.89 -3.02 -1.71
C GLY A 19 -1.58 -1.90 -0.72
N SER A 20 -0.36 -1.84 -0.19
CA SER A 20 0.02 -0.80 0.77
C SER A 20 0.06 0.60 0.14
N PHE A 21 0.49 0.70 -1.12
CA PHE A 21 0.46 1.96 -1.89
C PHE A 21 -0.96 2.50 -2.01
N SER A 22 -1.90 1.67 -2.48
CA SER A 22 -3.31 2.06 -2.66
C SER A 22 -3.94 2.50 -1.33
N VAL A 23 -3.73 1.73 -0.27
CA VAL A 23 -4.22 2.06 1.08
C VAL A 23 -3.63 3.37 1.58
N THR A 24 -2.35 3.65 1.33
CA THR A 24 -1.68 4.88 1.80
C THR A 24 -2.30 6.11 1.15
N ILE A 25 -2.45 6.12 -0.17
CA ILE A 25 -3.09 7.23 -0.90
C ILE A 25 -4.56 7.38 -0.47
N GLY A 26 -5.31 6.27 -0.43
CA GLY A 26 -6.71 6.28 -0.04
C GLY A 26 -6.93 6.78 1.38
N ALA A 27 -6.09 6.37 2.33
CA ALA A 27 -6.16 6.81 3.72
C ALA A 27 -5.84 8.30 3.84
N SER A 28 -4.80 8.79 3.17
CA SER A 28 -4.46 10.22 3.19
C SER A 28 -5.62 11.08 2.69
N ARG A 29 -6.21 10.70 1.55
CA ARG A 29 -7.35 11.41 0.95
C ARG A 29 -8.60 11.32 1.79
N ALA A 30 -8.90 10.15 2.37
CA ALA A 30 -10.02 10.00 3.30
C ALA A 30 -9.85 10.88 4.54
N ILE A 31 -8.64 10.96 5.11
CA ILE A 31 -8.33 11.83 6.25
C ILE A 31 -8.52 13.29 5.86
N ASN A 32 -8.01 13.71 4.69
CA ASN A 32 -8.15 15.09 4.22
C ASN A 32 -9.61 15.46 3.93
N TYR A 33 -10.36 14.59 3.26
CA TYR A 33 -11.80 14.75 3.00
C TYR A 33 -12.61 14.88 4.30
N VAL A 34 -12.38 13.99 5.28
CA VAL A 34 -13.05 14.05 6.58
C VAL A 34 -12.66 15.33 7.33
N ARG A 35 -11.40 15.76 7.24
CA ARG A 35 -10.92 17.00 7.86
C ARG A 35 -11.62 18.22 7.29
N GLU A 36 -11.71 18.33 5.97
CA GLU A 36 -12.38 19.45 5.29
C GLU A 36 -13.88 19.47 5.63
N ARG A 37 -14.53 18.31 5.58
CA ARG A 37 -15.97 18.18 5.91
C ARG A 37 -16.28 18.47 7.39
N ARG A 38 -15.32 18.27 8.30
CA ARG A 38 -15.46 18.59 9.74
C ARG A 38 -15.02 20.00 10.13
N ARG A 39 -14.64 20.88 9.19
CA ARG A 39 -14.31 22.29 9.52
C ARG A 39 -15.50 23.11 10.05
N ASN A 40 -16.73 22.64 9.85
CA ASN A 40 -17.96 23.32 10.32
C ASN A 40 -18.45 22.89 11.73
N ALA A 41 -17.64 22.17 12.53
CA ALA A 41 -18.05 21.73 13.88
C ALA A 41 -17.50 22.65 15.00
N PRO A 42 -18.31 23.13 15.97
CA PRO A 42 -17.86 24.15 16.93
C PRO A 42 -16.96 23.61 18.07
N ARG A 43 -15.86 24.35 18.29
CA ARG A 43 -15.28 24.82 19.58
C ARG A 43 -14.86 23.88 20.73
N THR A 44 -14.92 22.55 20.68
CA THR A 44 -14.45 21.71 21.84
C THR A 44 -13.06 21.09 21.70
N ARG A 45 -12.28 21.49 20.68
CA ARG A 45 -11.05 20.79 20.24
C ARG A 45 -9.75 21.23 20.95
N SER A 46 -9.79 21.49 22.25
CA SER A 46 -8.64 22.05 23.01
C SER A 46 -7.58 20.99 23.38
N TRP A 47 -7.99 19.77 23.74
CA TRP A 47 -7.07 18.75 24.27
C TRP A 47 -6.10 18.15 23.23
N ALA A 48 -6.57 17.92 22.01
CA ALA A 48 -5.72 17.42 20.92
C ALA A 48 -4.64 18.43 20.49
N ARG A 49 -4.86 19.74 20.74
CA ARG A 49 -3.91 20.80 20.41
C ARG A 49 -2.77 20.88 21.45
N VAL A 50 -3.07 20.58 22.71
CA VAL A 50 -2.09 20.59 23.82
C VAL A 50 -1.17 19.37 23.73
N ALA A 51 -1.71 18.19 23.41
CA ALA A 51 -0.87 16.99 23.16
C ALA A 51 0.04 17.12 21.93
N TYR A 52 -0.32 17.99 20.97
CA TYR A 52 0.49 18.27 19.78
C TYR A 52 1.55 19.38 19.97
N HIS A 53 1.57 20.08 21.10
CA HIS A 53 2.51 21.19 21.38
C HIS A 53 3.59 20.81 22.42
N PHE A 54 4.21 19.63 22.30
CA PHE A 54 5.46 19.37 23.02
C PHE A 54 6.56 20.32 22.49
N PRO A 55 7.27 21.06 23.37
CA PRO A 55 8.13 22.16 22.96
C PRO A 55 9.51 21.60 22.55
N GLY A 56 9.99 21.95 21.35
CA GLY A 56 11.38 21.66 20.98
C GLY A 56 11.70 21.44 19.50
N GLN A 57 10.78 21.67 18.57
CA GLN A 57 11.11 21.61 17.14
C GLN A 57 10.49 22.83 16.48
N GLU A 58 11.33 23.74 15.99
CA GLU A 58 10.94 24.67 14.94
C GLU A 58 10.15 23.89 13.88
N LYS A 59 9.05 24.45 13.38
CA LYS A 59 8.16 23.80 12.41
C LYS A 59 8.88 23.62 11.06
N VAL A 60 9.89 22.75 11.01
CA VAL A 60 10.26 22.08 9.78
C VAL A 60 9.06 21.20 9.49
N ARG A 61 8.16 21.67 8.62
CA ARG A 61 7.20 20.80 7.95
C ARG A 61 8.05 19.84 7.15
N ILE A 62 8.56 18.78 7.77
CA ILE A 62 9.04 17.63 7.03
C ILE A 62 7.77 17.12 6.36
N HIS A 63 7.60 17.51 5.10
CA HIS A 63 6.50 17.03 4.29
C HIS A 63 6.65 15.51 4.26
N HIS A 64 5.56 14.78 4.39
CA HIS A 64 5.59 13.33 4.59
C HIS A 64 6.27 12.60 3.39
N PHE A 65 6.53 13.33 2.29
CA PHE A 65 7.37 12.91 1.19
C PHE A 65 8.80 12.53 1.60
N VAL A 66 9.47 13.27 2.49
CA VAL A 66 10.88 12.98 2.87
C VAL A 66 11.03 11.63 3.56
N PRO A 67 10.26 11.32 4.64
CA PRO A 67 10.29 9.99 5.21
C PRO A 67 9.76 8.93 4.23
N GLY A 68 8.84 9.28 3.32
CA GLY A 68 8.38 8.40 2.23
C GLY A 68 9.50 7.98 1.27
N ILE A 69 10.32 8.93 0.83
CA ILE A 69 11.51 8.68 -0.02
C ILE A 69 12.48 7.78 0.75
N GLY A 70 12.80 8.12 1.99
CA GLY A 70 13.70 7.33 2.83
C GLY A 70 13.22 5.88 2.96
N LEU A 71 11.94 5.67 3.28
CA LEU A 71 11.35 4.35 3.41
C LEU A 71 11.41 3.55 2.10
N THR A 72 11.11 4.18 0.96
CA THR A 72 11.15 3.56 -0.37
C THR A 72 12.56 3.14 -0.75
N LEU A 73 13.54 4.03 -0.57
CA LEU A 73 14.93 3.77 -0.91
C LEU A 73 15.53 2.68 -0.02
N LEU A 74 15.32 2.75 1.30
CA LEU A 74 15.84 1.76 2.24
C LEU A 74 15.29 0.36 1.97
N THR A 75 13.98 0.26 1.72
CA THR A 75 13.32 -1.03 1.46
C THR A 75 13.64 -1.57 0.07
N GLY A 76 13.76 -0.70 -0.94
CA GLY A 76 14.24 -1.07 -2.27
C GLY A 76 15.67 -1.57 -2.26
N ALA A 77 16.58 -0.87 -1.55
CA ALA A 77 17.95 -1.31 -1.36
C ALA A 77 18.02 -2.66 -0.62
N ALA A 78 17.25 -2.81 0.46
CA ALA A 78 17.15 -4.08 1.18
C ALA A 78 16.64 -5.23 0.28
N ALA A 79 15.68 -4.97 -0.62
CA ALA A 79 15.17 -5.96 -1.56
C ALA A 79 16.20 -6.35 -2.64
N ILE A 80 17.01 -5.40 -3.11
CA ILE A 80 18.11 -5.67 -4.05
C ILE A 80 19.18 -6.54 -3.39
N LEU A 81 19.50 -6.28 -2.13
CA LEU A 81 20.49 -7.04 -1.37
C LEU A 81 19.96 -8.43 -0.95
N LYS A 82 18.67 -8.56 -0.65
CA LYS A 82 18.02 -9.82 -0.27
C LYS A 82 17.30 -10.48 -1.44
N ARG A 83 18.04 -11.10 -2.37
CA ARG A 83 17.46 -11.79 -3.54
C ARG A 83 16.84 -13.16 -3.24
N GLN A 84 17.13 -13.80 -2.10
CA GLN A 84 16.84 -15.23 -1.88
C GLN A 84 15.85 -15.55 -0.75
N ASP A 85 15.51 -14.60 0.11
CA ASP A 85 14.70 -14.88 1.28
C ASP A 85 13.21 -14.71 0.94
N GLY A 86 12.35 -15.67 1.31
CA GLY A 86 10.89 -15.66 1.07
C GLY A 86 10.10 -14.48 1.70
N HIS A 87 10.79 -13.44 2.15
CA HIS A 87 10.26 -12.23 2.79
C HIS A 87 9.91 -11.10 1.79
N GLN A 88 9.88 -11.37 0.49
CA GLN A 88 9.68 -10.32 -0.52
C GLN A 88 8.34 -9.57 -0.36
N PHE A 89 7.27 -10.21 0.16
CA PHE A 89 6.03 -9.52 0.54
C PHE A 89 6.26 -8.43 1.59
N TRP A 90 7.02 -8.75 2.64
CA TRP A 90 7.30 -7.86 3.75
C TRP A 90 8.18 -6.68 3.38
N LEU A 91 9.00 -6.80 2.33
CA LEU A 91 9.75 -5.69 1.76
C LEU A 91 8.88 -4.85 0.81
N GLY A 92 7.93 -5.48 0.11
CA GLY A 92 6.98 -4.79 -0.76
C GLY A 92 6.06 -3.83 0.00
N VAL A 93 5.56 -4.22 1.17
CA VAL A 93 4.66 -3.38 1.99
C VAL A 93 5.24 -2.00 2.33
N PRO A 94 6.40 -1.88 3.02
CA PRO A 94 6.95 -0.58 3.37
C PRO A 94 7.45 0.19 2.13
N PHE A 95 7.89 -0.50 1.08
CA PHE A 95 8.18 0.14 -0.21
C PHE A 95 6.95 0.84 -0.79
N GLY A 96 5.81 0.13 -0.88
CA GLY A 96 4.56 0.70 -1.39
C GLY A 96 4.02 1.82 -0.51
N THR A 97 4.16 1.71 0.82
CA THR A 97 3.80 2.79 1.75
C THR A 97 4.67 4.03 1.53
N GLY A 98 6.00 3.87 1.42
CA GLY A 98 6.91 4.98 1.17
C GLY A 98 6.63 5.68 -0.16
N ALA A 99 6.38 4.90 -1.22
CA ALA A 99 6.02 5.41 -2.53
C ALA A 99 4.69 6.17 -2.48
N GLY A 100 3.70 5.64 -1.75
CA GLY A 100 2.40 6.30 -1.55
C GLY A 100 2.53 7.63 -0.82
N LEU A 101 3.29 7.69 0.27
CA LEU A 101 3.56 8.93 1.00
C LEU A 101 4.29 9.97 0.14
N THR A 102 5.19 9.53 -0.73
CA THR A 102 5.93 10.42 -1.63
C THR A 102 5.02 11.01 -2.71
N LEU A 103 4.21 10.16 -3.36
CA LEU A 103 3.33 10.59 -4.46
C LEU A 103 2.13 11.42 -3.99
N ASP A 104 1.62 11.18 -2.77
CA ASP A 104 0.51 11.95 -2.23
C ASP A 104 0.85 13.44 -2.07
N GLU A 105 2.08 13.76 -1.65
CA GLU A 105 2.54 15.15 -1.51
C GLU A 105 2.88 15.78 -2.86
N ILE A 106 3.43 15.03 -3.81
CA ILE A 106 3.69 15.56 -5.17
C ILE A 106 2.37 15.98 -5.82
N ALA A 107 1.28 15.24 -5.59
CA ALA A 107 -0.05 15.62 -6.07
C ALA A 107 -0.57 16.93 -5.46
N VAL A 108 -0.12 17.30 -4.25
CA VAL A 108 -0.41 18.59 -3.61
C VAL A 108 0.54 19.69 -4.12
N LEU A 109 1.78 19.36 -4.49
CA LEU A 109 2.70 20.33 -5.09
C LEU A 109 2.33 20.70 -6.52
N THR A 110 1.77 19.78 -7.32
CA THR A 110 1.14 20.10 -8.61
C THR A 110 -0.18 20.88 -8.48
N GLU A 111 -0.73 21.00 -7.27
CA GLU A 111 -1.95 21.76 -6.97
C GLU A 111 -1.72 23.28 -6.94
N LEU A 112 -0.47 23.76 -6.89
CA LEU A 112 -0.17 25.20 -6.93
C LEU A 112 -0.62 25.87 -8.24
N ASP A 113 -0.68 25.12 -9.34
CA ASP A 113 -1.06 25.64 -10.67
C ASP A 113 -2.31 24.96 -11.27
N ASN A 114 -2.89 23.96 -10.59
CA ASN A 114 -3.97 23.13 -11.13
C ASN A 114 -5.21 23.21 -10.23
N PRO A 115 -6.44 23.26 -10.79
CA PRO A 115 -7.65 23.22 -9.96
C PRO A 115 -7.63 21.98 -9.06
N TYR A 116 -7.98 22.16 -7.79
CA TYR A 116 -8.09 21.12 -6.74
C TYR A 116 -8.74 19.79 -7.20
N TRP A 117 -9.62 19.85 -8.21
CA TRP A 117 -10.27 18.68 -8.80
C TRP A 117 -9.34 17.75 -9.59
N GLU A 118 -8.28 18.25 -10.21
CA GLU A 118 -7.38 17.44 -11.04
C GLU A 118 -6.37 16.65 -10.19
N SER A 119 -5.84 17.24 -9.12
CA SER A 119 -4.96 16.55 -8.16
C SER A 119 -5.69 15.37 -7.51
N GLU A 120 -6.97 15.56 -7.13
CA GLU A 120 -7.78 14.55 -6.48
C GLU A 120 -8.12 13.38 -7.43
N LYS A 121 -8.40 13.67 -8.71
CA LYS A 121 -8.59 12.63 -9.75
C LYS A 121 -7.34 11.81 -9.97
N LEU A 122 -6.16 12.45 -10.04
CA LEU A 122 -4.90 11.76 -10.24
C LEU A 122 -4.57 10.83 -9.07
N ALA A 123 -4.72 11.32 -7.83
CA ALA A 123 -4.51 10.50 -6.64
C ALA A 123 -5.49 9.32 -6.58
N ALA A 124 -6.77 9.56 -6.88
CA ALA A 124 -7.78 8.51 -6.95
C ALA A 124 -7.46 7.47 -8.04
N ALA A 125 -7.02 7.92 -9.23
CA ALA A 125 -6.61 7.05 -10.32
C ALA A 125 -5.41 6.18 -9.91
N GLN A 126 -4.37 6.77 -9.31
CA GLN A 126 -3.21 6.04 -8.79
C GLN A 126 -3.62 4.97 -7.77
N ALA A 127 -4.46 5.34 -6.79
CA ALA A 127 -4.94 4.41 -5.76
C ALA A 127 -5.79 3.28 -6.37
N ALA A 128 -6.64 3.59 -7.35
CA ALA A 128 -7.49 2.62 -8.04
C ALA A 128 -6.66 1.66 -8.91
N THR A 129 -5.72 2.18 -9.71
CA THR A 129 -4.83 1.35 -10.53
C THR A 129 -4.02 0.39 -9.67
N ALA A 130 -3.45 0.88 -8.57
CA ALA A 130 -2.72 0.03 -7.64
C ALA A 130 -3.63 -1.02 -6.97
N ALA A 131 -4.84 -0.63 -6.55
CA ALA A 131 -5.83 -1.57 -6.00
C ALA A 131 -6.18 -2.68 -7.00
N LEU A 132 -6.45 -2.32 -8.26
CA LEU A 132 -6.78 -3.27 -9.32
C LEU A 132 -5.62 -4.24 -9.58
N GLY A 133 -4.38 -3.73 -9.61
CA GLY A 133 -3.20 -4.58 -9.73
C GLY A 133 -3.04 -5.56 -8.56
N ALA A 134 -3.24 -5.09 -7.33
CA ALA A 134 -3.23 -5.93 -6.13
C ALA A 134 -4.33 -7.01 -6.18
N LEU A 135 -5.55 -6.63 -6.57
CA LEU A 135 -6.68 -7.55 -6.72
C LEU A 135 -6.43 -8.59 -7.82
N ALA A 136 -5.84 -8.20 -8.94
CA ALA A 136 -5.49 -9.11 -10.02
C ALA A 136 -4.48 -10.17 -9.55
N LEU A 137 -3.45 -9.78 -8.80
CA LEU A 137 -2.49 -10.71 -8.19
C LEU A 137 -3.18 -11.64 -7.17
N ALA A 138 -4.02 -11.09 -6.29
CA ALA A 138 -4.76 -11.87 -5.30
C ALA A 138 -5.70 -12.90 -5.96
N ALA A 139 -6.42 -12.50 -7.01
CA ALA A 139 -7.26 -13.40 -7.80
C ALA A 139 -6.44 -14.49 -8.48
N GLY A 140 -5.25 -14.15 -9.01
CA GLY A 140 -4.30 -15.11 -9.56
C GLY A 140 -3.83 -16.15 -8.54
N PHE A 141 -3.55 -15.74 -7.31
CA PHE A 141 -3.18 -16.64 -6.21
C PHE A 141 -4.34 -17.54 -5.78
N TYR A 142 -5.55 -16.98 -5.72
CA TYR A 142 -6.76 -17.74 -5.40
C TYR A 142 -7.01 -18.84 -6.43
N ARG A 143 -6.97 -18.49 -7.73
CA ARG A 143 -7.14 -19.44 -8.84
C ARG A 143 -6.07 -20.55 -8.82
N ARG A 144 -4.80 -20.20 -8.59
CA ARG A 144 -3.71 -21.20 -8.44
C ARG A 144 -3.93 -22.14 -7.27
N GLY A 145 -4.34 -21.60 -6.12
CA GLY A 145 -4.61 -22.42 -4.93
C GLY A 145 -5.75 -23.42 -5.11
N ILE A 146 -6.76 -23.08 -5.91
CA ILE A 146 -7.85 -24.00 -6.27
C ILE A 146 -7.34 -25.12 -7.17
N ARG A 147 -6.59 -24.80 -8.23
CA ARG A 147 -6.05 -25.81 -9.17
C ARG A 147 -5.20 -26.86 -8.47
N GLU A 148 -4.28 -26.42 -7.62
CA GLU A 148 -3.42 -27.29 -6.83
C GLU A 148 -4.21 -28.22 -5.88
N ALA A 149 -5.31 -27.72 -5.29
CA ALA A 149 -6.18 -28.52 -4.45
C ALA A 149 -6.94 -29.60 -5.25
N HIS A 150 -7.34 -29.31 -6.49
CA HIS A 150 -7.95 -30.28 -7.39
C HIS A 150 -6.94 -31.35 -7.84
N ASP A 151 -5.74 -30.94 -8.24
CA ASP A 151 -4.70 -31.87 -8.72
C ASP A 151 -4.28 -32.86 -7.63
N HIS A 152 -4.10 -32.40 -6.38
CA HIS A 152 -3.82 -33.29 -5.25
C HIS A 152 -4.94 -34.28 -4.96
N ARG A 153 -6.22 -33.88 -5.11
CA ARG A 153 -7.36 -34.80 -4.93
C ARG A 153 -7.41 -35.84 -6.04
N GLN A 154 -7.23 -35.45 -7.31
CA GLN A 154 -7.24 -36.37 -8.44
C GLN A 154 -6.05 -37.35 -8.42
N GLY A 155 -4.85 -36.86 -8.05
CA GLY A 155 -3.68 -37.72 -7.88
C GLY A 155 -3.88 -38.81 -6.83
N ARG A 156 -4.50 -38.47 -5.68
CA ARG A 156 -4.81 -39.43 -4.62
C ARG A 156 -5.83 -40.50 -5.04
N HIS A 157 -6.78 -40.16 -5.90
CA HIS A 157 -7.73 -41.15 -6.45
C HIS A 157 -7.10 -42.07 -7.50
N ARG A 158 -6.12 -41.60 -8.28
CA ARG A 158 -5.39 -42.44 -9.25
C ARG A 158 -4.42 -43.42 -8.60
N THR A 159 -3.86 -43.09 -7.43
CA THR A 159 -2.93 -43.95 -6.70
C THR A 159 -3.60 -44.94 -5.75
N ASN A 160 -4.93 -44.97 -5.68
CA ASN A 160 -5.68 -45.96 -4.89
C ASN A 160 -6.60 -46.78 -5.80
N PRO A 161 -6.09 -47.77 -6.57
CA PRO A 161 -6.89 -48.55 -7.51
C PRO A 161 -7.49 -49.82 -6.90
N LEU A 162 -7.56 -49.96 -5.58
CA LEU A 162 -8.08 -51.17 -4.94
C LEU A 162 -9.20 -50.84 -3.96
N ASP A 163 -10.43 -50.95 -4.45
CA ASP A 163 -11.60 -51.54 -3.79
C ASP A 163 -12.44 -52.25 -4.89
#